data_AF-A0A328CC73-F1
#
_entry.id   AF-A0A328CC73-F1
#
_cell.length_a   1.000
_cell.length_b   1.000
_cell.length_c   1.000
_cell.angle_alpha   90.00
_cell.angle_beta   90.00
_cell.angle_gamma   90.00
#
_symmetry.space_group_name_H-M   'P 1'
#
loop_
_entity.id
_entity.type
_entity.pdbx_description
1 polymer ?
#
loop_
_entity_poly.entity_id
_entity_poly.type
_entity_poly.pdbx_seq_one_letter_code
_entity_poly.pdbx_strand_id
1 'polypeptide(L)'
;MKITTRLKHLVVALTTISAVGLMALSAWAAAPTEVVKERTEAIANVLEKPDSKARNAELTRELNQTIDFAYLAGLAFGEHWEARSDEEKQEFLDLLQRMLQANYQDRLSGRTLNEDYTITYGNERTRNDRAFVRGEVTRKGESFPVVYRLYRDGETWRIYDLVIDDISLEETYREGYVPIIEDEGWGELIRLMRERIEQMEAK
;
A
#
# COMPACT_ATOMS: atom_id res chain seq x y z
N MET A 1 7.99 -38.94 75.70
CA MET A 1 6.89 -39.82 75.25
C MET A 1 5.78 -38.93 74.68
N LYS A 2 5.37 -39.12 73.40
CA LYS A 2 4.41 -38.29 72.61
C LYS A 2 4.93 -36.85 72.36
N ILE A 3 5.18 -36.30 71.16
CA ILE A 3 4.68 -36.40 69.75
C ILE A 3 3.38 -35.61 69.49
N THR A 4 3.39 -34.81 68.39
CA THR A 4 2.40 -33.80 67.91
C THR A 4 2.35 -32.50 68.73
N THR A 5 2.17 -31.28 68.18
CA THR A 5 1.56 -30.85 66.89
C THR A 5 2.28 -29.62 66.30
N ARG A 6 2.09 -29.31 65.00
CA ARG A 6 2.58 -28.08 64.31
C ARG A 6 1.51 -26.94 64.42
N LEU A 7 1.57 -25.72 63.87
CA LEU A 7 2.43 -25.02 62.88
C LEU A 7 2.13 -23.49 62.91
N LYS A 8 3.06 -22.59 62.47
CA LYS A 8 2.84 -21.16 62.05
C LYS A 8 2.37 -20.14 63.13
N HIS A 9 2.63 -18.82 63.10
CA HIS A 9 3.38 -17.85 62.25
C HIS A 9 4.22 -16.91 63.18
N LEU A 10 5.22 -16.12 62.75
CA LEU A 10 5.13 -14.75 62.18
C LEU A 10 6.57 -14.21 61.91
N VAL A 11 6.71 -13.00 61.33
CA VAL A 11 7.96 -12.31 60.90
C VAL A 11 8.48 -12.93 59.57
N VAL A 12 8.66 -12.22 58.45
CA VAL A 12 9.36 -10.94 58.22
C VAL A 12 8.56 -9.95 57.34
N ALA A 13 8.81 -8.67 57.63
CA ALA A 13 8.46 -7.43 56.96
C ALA A 13 8.54 -7.35 55.42
N LEU A 14 7.45 -6.82 54.86
CA LEU A 14 7.35 -5.79 53.82
C LEU A 14 8.63 -5.43 53.00
N THR A 15 8.68 -5.91 51.75
CA THR A 15 9.34 -5.22 50.63
C THR A 15 8.38 -5.14 49.44
N THR A 16 7.83 -3.95 49.22
CA THR A 16 6.98 -3.66 48.05
C THR A 16 7.85 -3.52 46.80
N ILE A 17 8.05 -4.60 46.06
CA ILE A 17 8.53 -4.52 44.69
C ILE A 17 7.34 -4.12 43.82
N SER A 18 7.32 -2.85 43.40
CA SER A 18 6.41 -2.38 42.34
C SER A 18 6.77 -3.06 41.03
N ALA A 19 6.20 -4.23 40.77
CA ALA A 19 6.16 -4.83 39.45
C ALA A 19 5.20 -4.02 38.56
N VAL A 20 5.65 -2.83 38.15
CA VAL A 20 5.10 -2.18 36.95
C VAL A 20 5.55 -3.05 35.80
N GLY A 21 4.71 -4.03 35.46
CA GLY A 21 4.90 -4.80 34.26
C GLY A 21 4.87 -3.85 33.08
N LEU A 22 6.00 -3.68 32.41
CA LEU A 22 6.00 -3.30 31.01
C LEU A 22 5.29 -4.43 30.26
N MET A 23 3.96 -4.37 30.24
CA MET A 23 3.22 -4.80 29.08
C MET A 23 3.69 -3.90 27.95
N ALA A 24 4.76 -4.33 27.27
CA ALA A 24 4.98 -3.91 25.91
C ALA A 24 3.68 -4.27 25.18
N LEU A 25 2.88 -3.24 24.90
CA LEU A 25 1.83 -3.34 23.90
C LEU A 25 2.56 -3.65 22.60
N SER A 26 2.71 -4.95 22.31
CA SER A 26 3.02 -5.41 20.98
C SER A 26 1.93 -4.83 20.11
N ALA A 27 2.24 -3.74 19.40
CA ALA A 27 1.36 -3.20 18.40
C ALA A 27 1.11 -4.36 17.42
N TRP A 28 -0.09 -4.94 17.48
CA TRP A 28 -0.44 -6.03 16.58
C TRP A 28 -0.37 -5.43 15.17
N ALA A 29 0.65 -5.84 14.42
CA ALA A 29 0.78 -5.53 13.01
C ALA A 29 -0.57 -5.81 12.35
N ALA A 30 -1.17 -4.77 11.77
CA ALA A 30 -2.51 -4.86 11.18
C ALA A 30 -2.57 -6.03 10.19
N ALA A 31 -3.68 -6.76 10.17
CA ALA A 31 -3.85 -7.83 9.20
C ALA A 31 -3.83 -7.24 7.77
N PRO A 32 -3.39 -8.00 6.74
CA PRO A 32 -3.35 -7.52 5.35
C PRO A 32 -4.67 -6.87 4.91
N THR A 33 -5.81 -7.49 5.25
CA THR A 33 -7.15 -6.94 4.96
C THR A 33 -7.41 -5.60 5.63
N GLU A 34 -6.95 -5.39 6.86
CA GLU A 34 -7.14 -4.11 7.56
C GLU A 34 -6.26 -3.00 6.97
N VAL A 35 -5.05 -3.30 6.52
CA VAL A 35 -4.21 -2.34 5.77
C VAL A 35 -4.86 -1.93 4.46
N VAL A 36 -5.47 -2.87 3.73
CA VAL A 36 -6.20 -2.58 2.48
C VAL A 36 -7.42 -1.70 2.74
N LYS A 37 -8.19 -1.99 3.80
CA LYS A 37 -9.32 -1.14 4.23
C LYS A 37 -8.86 0.26 4.60
N GLU A 38 -7.87 0.40 5.49
CA GLU A 38 -7.35 1.70 5.93
C GLU A 38 -6.95 2.59 4.75
N ARG A 39 -6.22 2.03 3.77
CA ARG A 39 -5.82 2.76 2.56
C ARG A 39 -6.99 3.12 1.65
N THR A 40 -7.96 2.23 1.52
CA THR A 40 -9.16 2.48 0.71
C THR A 40 -10.08 3.52 1.36
N GLU A 41 -10.23 3.49 2.69
CA GLU A 41 -10.94 4.49 3.48
C GLU A 41 -10.23 5.85 3.43
N ALA A 42 -8.90 5.90 3.49
CA ALA A 42 -8.14 7.13 3.31
C ALA A 42 -8.43 7.77 1.93
N ILE A 43 -8.41 6.98 0.85
CA ILE A 43 -8.79 7.44 -0.50
C ILE A 43 -10.26 7.90 -0.53
N ALA A 44 -11.19 7.15 0.07
CA ALA A 44 -12.61 7.50 0.12
C ALA A 44 -12.85 8.87 0.81
N ASN A 45 -12.24 9.07 1.98
CA ASN A 45 -12.30 10.31 2.77
C ASN A 45 -11.75 11.53 2.01
N VAL A 46 -10.85 11.32 1.04
CA VAL A 46 -10.35 12.38 0.16
C VAL A 46 -11.34 12.66 -0.97
N LEU A 47 -11.96 11.62 -1.56
CA LEU A 47 -12.94 11.77 -2.62
C LEU A 47 -14.24 12.45 -2.17
N GLU A 48 -14.64 12.27 -0.90
CA GLU A 48 -15.77 13.00 -0.28
C GLU A 48 -15.55 14.53 -0.18
N LYS A 49 -14.32 15.02 -0.37
CA LYS A 49 -14.01 16.46 -0.35
C LYS A 49 -14.38 17.13 -1.68
N PRO A 50 -14.81 18.41 -1.66
CA PRO A 50 -15.08 19.17 -2.89
C PRO A 50 -13.88 19.20 -3.85
N ASP A 51 -14.17 19.17 -5.15
CA ASP A 51 -13.14 19.17 -6.18
C ASP A 51 -12.27 20.43 -6.11
N SER A 52 -10.97 20.22 -5.99
CA SER A 52 -9.98 21.27 -5.83
C SER A 52 -8.58 20.75 -6.09
N LYS A 53 -7.66 21.66 -6.48
CA LYS A 53 -6.23 21.34 -6.61
C LYS A 53 -5.65 20.77 -5.30
N ALA A 54 -6.12 21.25 -4.14
CA ALA A 54 -5.71 20.76 -2.83
C ALA A 54 -6.13 19.29 -2.60
N ARG A 55 -7.41 18.96 -2.84
CA ARG A 55 -7.90 17.57 -2.79
C ARG A 55 -7.11 16.66 -3.74
N ASN A 56 -6.86 17.11 -4.96
CA ASN A 56 -6.21 16.28 -5.97
C ASN A 56 -4.71 16.03 -5.65
N ALA A 57 -4.02 16.98 -5.03
CA ALA A 57 -2.67 16.78 -4.48
C ALA A 57 -2.67 15.81 -3.28
N GLU A 58 -3.68 15.91 -2.41
CA GLU A 58 -3.90 14.98 -1.30
C GLU A 58 -4.20 13.56 -1.78
N LEU A 59 -5.07 13.39 -2.79
CA LEU A 59 -5.40 12.10 -3.40
C LEU A 59 -4.16 11.43 -4.02
N THR A 60 -3.32 12.21 -4.70
CA THR A 60 -2.04 11.74 -5.25
C THR A 60 -1.13 11.18 -4.15
N ARG A 61 -1.08 11.85 -2.99
CA ARG A 61 -0.32 11.41 -1.82
C ARG A 61 -0.90 10.13 -1.20
N GLU A 62 -2.22 10.01 -1.05
CA GLU A 62 -2.84 8.77 -0.54
C GLU A 62 -2.60 7.58 -1.47
N LEU A 63 -2.68 7.77 -2.79
CA LEU A 63 -2.38 6.73 -3.79
C LEU A 63 -0.92 6.26 -3.69
N ASN A 64 0.03 7.18 -3.57
CA ASN A 64 1.46 6.88 -3.39
C ASN A 64 1.79 6.27 -2.02
N GLN A 65 0.94 6.46 -1.01
CA GLN A 65 1.04 5.77 0.29
C GLN A 65 0.32 4.42 0.31
N THR A 66 -0.55 4.18 -0.67
CA THR A 66 -1.30 2.93 -0.85
C THR A 66 -0.45 1.88 -1.54
N ILE A 67 0.12 2.21 -2.71
CA ILE A 67 0.97 1.28 -3.49
C ILE A 67 2.44 1.69 -3.36
N ASP A 68 3.29 0.73 -2.99
CA ASP A 68 4.73 0.90 -3.06
C ASP A 68 5.22 0.76 -4.52
N PHE A 69 5.25 1.89 -5.23
CA PHE A 69 5.70 1.94 -6.62
C PHE A 69 7.19 1.65 -6.81
N ALA A 70 8.03 1.87 -5.79
CA ALA A 70 9.45 1.51 -5.85
C ALA A 70 9.63 -0.01 -5.80
N TYR A 71 8.84 -0.68 -4.95
CA TYR A 71 8.78 -2.13 -4.88
C TYR A 71 8.17 -2.74 -6.15
N LEU A 72 7.09 -2.15 -6.67
CA LEU A 72 6.49 -2.53 -7.95
C LEU A 72 7.52 -2.45 -9.08
N ALA A 73 8.20 -1.30 -9.23
CA ALA A 73 9.21 -1.09 -10.27
C ALA A 73 10.39 -2.08 -10.16
N GLY A 74 10.85 -2.38 -8.93
CA GLY A 74 11.88 -3.39 -8.71
C GLY A 74 11.47 -4.79 -9.14
N LEU A 75 10.21 -5.18 -8.94
CA LEU A 75 9.68 -6.42 -9.51
C LEU A 75 9.57 -6.34 -11.04
N ALA A 76 8.89 -5.31 -11.56
CA ALA A 76 8.54 -5.15 -12.96
C ALA A 76 9.76 -5.09 -13.89
N PHE A 77 10.81 -4.35 -13.51
CA PHE A 77 11.98 -4.10 -14.37
C PHE A 77 13.23 -4.90 -13.97
N GLY A 78 13.25 -5.55 -12.81
CA GLY A 78 14.34 -6.45 -12.39
C GLY A 78 15.73 -5.80 -12.45
N GLU A 79 16.66 -6.42 -13.18
CA GLU A 79 18.04 -5.93 -13.33
C GLU A 79 18.13 -4.50 -13.91
N HIS A 80 17.16 -4.09 -14.73
CA HIS A 80 17.10 -2.74 -15.25
C HIS A 80 16.78 -1.69 -14.18
N TRP A 81 16.13 -2.07 -13.07
CA TRP A 81 15.93 -1.22 -11.90
C TRP A 81 17.13 -1.28 -10.96
N GLU A 82 17.69 -2.47 -10.72
CA GLU A 82 18.86 -2.65 -9.85
C GLU A 82 20.08 -1.85 -10.35
N ALA A 83 20.26 -1.78 -11.68
CA ALA A 83 21.33 -1.02 -12.34
C ALA A 83 21.16 0.52 -12.34
N ARG A 84 20.13 1.06 -11.67
CA ARG A 84 19.88 2.51 -11.55
C ARG A 84 20.46 3.11 -10.27
N SER A 85 20.95 4.35 -10.34
CA SER A 85 21.26 5.14 -9.15
C SER A 85 20.00 5.50 -8.37
N ASP A 86 20.14 5.93 -7.12
CA ASP A 86 18.99 6.34 -6.31
C ASP A 86 18.33 7.61 -6.89
N GLU A 87 19.10 8.49 -7.54
CA GLU A 87 18.58 9.64 -8.29
C GLU A 87 17.77 9.23 -9.53
N GLU A 88 18.24 8.26 -10.31
CA GLU A 88 17.51 7.73 -11.48
C GLU A 88 16.21 7.03 -11.07
N LYS A 89 16.22 6.30 -9.95
CA LYS A 89 15.03 5.69 -9.35
C LYS A 89 14.04 6.73 -8.87
N GLN A 90 14.51 7.78 -8.19
CA GLN A 90 13.65 8.87 -7.72
C GLN A 90 13.05 9.65 -8.90
N GLU A 91 13.81 9.93 -9.96
CA GLU A 91 13.28 10.59 -11.16
C GLU A 91 12.14 9.79 -11.80
N PHE A 92 12.29 8.47 -11.92
CA PHE A 92 11.21 7.62 -12.42
C PHE A 92 9.95 7.70 -11.54
N LEU A 93 10.11 7.65 -10.21
CA LEU A 93 8.99 7.71 -9.26
C LEU A 93 8.29 9.09 -9.28
N ASP A 94 9.04 10.18 -9.41
CA ASP A 94 8.50 11.54 -9.53
C ASP A 94 7.70 11.72 -10.83
N LEU A 95 8.20 11.21 -11.96
CA LEU A 95 7.50 11.23 -13.25
C LEU A 95 6.24 10.35 -13.20
N LEU A 96 6.33 9.16 -12.62
CA LEU A 96 5.19 8.28 -12.40
C LEU A 96 4.12 8.97 -11.54
N GLN A 97 4.50 9.61 -10.43
CA GLN A 97 3.60 10.39 -9.59
C GLN A 97 2.87 11.49 -10.37
N ARG A 98 3.59 12.24 -11.23
CA ARG A 98 2.97 13.27 -12.09
C ARG A 98 1.97 12.67 -13.10
N MET A 99 2.31 11.54 -13.71
CA MET A 99 1.40 10.83 -14.63
C MET A 99 0.14 10.33 -13.90
N LEU A 100 0.27 9.79 -12.68
CA LEU A 100 -0.86 9.37 -11.85
C LEU A 100 -1.73 10.58 -11.48
N GLN A 101 -1.11 11.67 -11.02
CA GLN A 101 -1.80 12.91 -10.67
C GLN A 101 -2.65 13.43 -11.84
N ALA A 102 -2.08 13.51 -13.05
CA ALA A 102 -2.80 13.98 -14.23
C ALA A 102 -3.91 13.00 -14.66
N ASN A 103 -3.67 11.68 -14.61
CA ASN A 103 -4.68 10.66 -14.98
C ASN A 103 -5.90 10.68 -14.05
N TYR A 104 -5.67 10.78 -12.75
CA TYR A 104 -6.73 10.72 -11.74
C TYR A 104 -7.42 12.05 -11.48
N GLN A 105 -6.78 13.20 -11.75
CA GLN A 105 -7.45 14.50 -11.76
C GLN A 105 -8.69 14.47 -12.68
N ASP A 106 -8.54 13.99 -13.92
CA ASP A 106 -9.65 13.88 -14.86
C ASP A 106 -10.65 12.78 -14.47
N ARG A 107 -10.15 11.58 -14.12
CA ARG A 107 -11.01 10.40 -13.93
C ARG A 107 -11.83 10.40 -12.65
N LEU A 108 -11.30 11.01 -11.58
CA LEU A 108 -11.92 11.07 -10.27
C LEU A 108 -12.50 12.47 -9.95
N SER A 109 -12.48 13.40 -10.91
CA SER A 109 -13.23 14.65 -10.79
C SER A 109 -14.72 14.37 -10.58
N GLY A 110 -15.30 15.00 -9.56
CA GLY A 110 -16.70 14.82 -9.17
C GLY A 110 -17.12 13.38 -8.84
N ARG A 111 -16.20 12.51 -8.37
CA ARG A 111 -16.51 11.13 -7.93
C ARG A 111 -16.49 10.99 -6.41
N THR A 112 -17.40 10.19 -5.88
CA THR A 112 -17.42 9.78 -4.46
C THR A 112 -17.37 8.25 -4.40
N LEU A 113 -16.52 7.65 -3.55
CA LEU A 113 -16.43 6.19 -3.48
C LEU A 113 -17.80 5.57 -3.14
N ASN A 114 -18.40 5.98 -2.02
CA ASN A 114 -19.67 5.41 -1.53
C ASN A 114 -20.91 5.69 -2.42
N GLU A 115 -20.80 6.53 -3.46
CA GLU A 115 -21.90 6.83 -4.40
C GLU A 115 -21.67 6.23 -5.80
N ASP A 116 -20.42 6.18 -6.28
CA ASP A 116 -20.05 5.64 -7.60
C ASP A 116 -19.51 4.20 -7.56
N TYR A 117 -18.87 3.77 -6.47
CA TYR A 117 -18.04 2.55 -6.34
C TYR A 117 -18.13 1.87 -4.96
N THR A 118 -18.85 0.75 -4.85
CA THR A 118 -18.78 -0.07 -3.62
C THR A 118 -17.57 -0.99 -3.68
N ILE A 119 -16.84 -1.15 -2.58
CA ILE A 119 -15.76 -2.14 -2.45
C ILE A 119 -16.10 -3.12 -1.34
N THR A 120 -16.01 -4.42 -1.64
CA THR A 120 -16.16 -5.50 -0.65
C THR A 120 -14.87 -6.30 -0.53
N TYR A 121 -14.64 -6.92 0.63
CA TYR A 121 -13.46 -7.73 0.91
C TYR A 121 -13.85 -9.17 1.23
N GLY A 122 -13.15 -10.11 0.61
CA GLY A 122 -13.35 -11.54 0.77
C GLY A 122 -12.17 -12.21 1.46
N ASN A 123 -11.73 -13.34 0.92
CA ASN A 123 -10.66 -14.14 1.51
C ASN A 123 -9.28 -13.47 1.39
N GLU A 124 -8.58 -13.29 2.51
CA GLU A 124 -7.13 -13.12 2.52
C GLU A 124 -6.39 -14.47 2.61
N ARG A 125 -5.14 -14.51 2.13
CA ARG A 125 -4.18 -15.57 2.46
C ARG A 125 -2.79 -14.96 2.63
N THR A 126 -2.05 -15.49 3.61
CA THR A 126 -0.69 -15.07 3.94
C THR A 126 0.26 -16.26 3.84
N ARG A 127 1.43 -16.05 3.24
CA ARG A 127 2.52 -17.03 3.16
C ARG A 127 3.85 -16.29 3.28
N ASN A 128 4.60 -16.57 4.34
CA ASN A 128 5.87 -15.89 4.66
C ASN A 128 5.69 -14.36 4.71
N ASP A 129 6.48 -13.66 3.92
CA ASP A 129 6.54 -12.21 3.68
C ASP A 129 5.50 -11.71 2.66
N ARG A 130 4.59 -12.58 2.15
CA ARG A 130 3.56 -12.22 1.16
C ARG A 130 2.16 -12.43 1.70
N ALA A 131 1.25 -11.56 1.27
CA ALA A 131 -0.18 -11.76 1.44
C ALA A 131 -0.94 -11.35 0.18
N PHE A 132 -2.14 -11.89 0.02
CA PHE A 132 -3.11 -11.38 -0.94
C PHE A 132 -4.49 -11.29 -0.32
N VAL A 133 -5.16 -10.16 -0.55
CA VAL A 133 -6.53 -9.88 -0.12
C VAL A 133 -7.39 -9.83 -1.38
N ARG A 134 -8.43 -10.67 -1.45
CA ARG A 134 -9.43 -10.56 -2.52
C ARG A 134 -10.50 -9.56 -2.13
N GLY A 135 -11.01 -8.85 -3.11
CA GLY A 135 -12.20 -8.02 -3.01
C GLY A 135 -12.96 -7.96 -4.34
N GLU A 136 -14.01 -7.16 -4.35
CA GLU A 136 -14.83 -6.88 -5.53
C GLU A 136 -15.16 -5.39 -5.54
N VAL A 137 -14.97 -4.73 -6.69
CA VAL A 137 -15.33 -3.33 -6.92
C VAL A 137 -16.59 -3.29 -7.77
N THR A 138 -17.70 -2.83 -7.20
CA THR A 138 -18.98 -2.66 -7.91
C THR A 138 -19.17 -1.21 -8.33
N ARG A 139 -19.33 -0.97 -9.63
CA ARG A 139 -19.62 0.35 -10.22
C ARG A 139 -20.88 0.27 -11.08
N LYS A 140 -21.90 1.09 -10.77
CA LYS A 140 -23.17 1.13 -11.54
C LYS A 140 -23.86 -0.24 -11.73
N GLY A 141 -23.62 -1.20 -10.83
CA GLY A 141 -24.16 -2.56 -10.89
C GLY A 141 -23.30 -3.57 -11.65
N GLU A 142 -22.18 -3.15 -12.24
CA GLU A 142 -21.14 -4.05 -12.78
C GLU A 142 -20.09 -4.28 -11.69
N SER A 143 -19.72 -5.54 -11.44
CA SER A 143 -18.72 -5.93 -10.44
C SER A 143 -17.45 -6.46 -11.09
N PHE A 144 -16.30 -6.01 -10.62
CA PHE A 144 -14.97 -6.41 -11.09
C PHE A 144 -14.17 -7.01 -9.93
N PRO A 145 -13.56 -8.20 -10.09
CA PRO A 145 -12.72 -8.78 -9.05
C PRO A 145 -11.44 -7.95 -8.89
N VAL A 146 -11.02 -7.73 -7.65
CA VAL A 146 -9.73 -7.12 -7.32
C VAL A 146 -8.93 -8.02 -6.38
N VAL A 147 -7.63 -8.14 -6.63
CA VAL A 147 -6.68 -8.80 -5.71
C VAL A 147 -5.58 -7.82 -5.37
N TYR A 148 -5.54 -7.40 -4.12
CA TYR A 148 -4.44 -6.63 -3.55
C TYR A 148 -3.32 -7.62 -3.22
N ARG A 149 -2.13 -7.44 -3.81
CA ARG A 149 -0.93 -8.20 -3.43
C ARG A 149 -0.07 -7.35 -2.49
N LEU A 150 0.28 -7.92 -1.34
CA LEU A 150 1.02 -7.24 -0.29
C LEU A 150 2.33 -7.97 0.03
N TYR A 151 3.33 -7.20 0.46
CA TYR A 151 4.57 -7.72 1.03
C TYR A 151 4.77 -7.17 2.44
N ARG A 152 5.56 -7.89 3.24
CA ARG A 152 5.92 -7.50 4.59
C ARG A 152 7.17 -6.64 4.57
N ASP A 153 7.01 -5.38 4.98
CA ASP A 153 8.10 -4.42 5.19
C ASP A 153 8.30 -4.23 6.70
N GLY A 154 9.34 -4.89 7.22
CA GLY A 154 9.57 -5.03 8.66
C GLY A 154 8.39 -5.68 9.38
N GLU A 155 7.72 -4.92 10.24
CA GLU A 155 6.50 -5.35 10.94
C GLU A 155 5.20 -4.97 10.21
N THR A 156 5.27 -4.17 9.14
CA THR A 156 4.10 -3.66 8.42
C THR A 156 3.81 -4.43 7.12
N TRP A 157 2.57 -4.36 6.64
CA TRP A 157 2.25 -4.77 5.27
C TRP A 157 2.16 -3.55 4.36
N ARG A 158 2.66 -3.68 3.13
CA ARG A 158 2.55 -2.68 2.06
C ARG A 158 1.98 -3.34 0.82
N ILE A 159 1.02 -2.69 0.17
CA ILE A 159 0.49 -3.16 -1.13
C ILE A 159 1.54 -2.80 -2.19
N TYR A 160 1.85 -3.72 -3.09
CA TYR A 160 2.80 -3.48 -4.18
C TYR A 160 2.20 -3.72 -5.56
N ASP A 161 1.04 -4.38 -5.65
CA ASP A 161 0.37 -4.65 -6.92
C ASP A 161 -1.14 -4.79 -6.71
N LEU A 162 -1.90 -4.35 -7.70
CA LEU A 162 -3.35 -4.53 -7.79
C LEU A 162 -3.62 -5.35 -9.05
N VAL A 163 -4.30 -6.48 -8.89
CA VAL A 163 -4.83 -7.25 -10.01
C VAL A 163 -6.31 -6.93 -10.14
N ILE A 164 -6.74 -6.28 -11.22
CA ILE A 164 -8.14 -5.94 -11.48
C ILE A 164 -8.57 -6.66 -12.74
N ASP A 165 -9.62 -7.48 -12.65
CA ASP A 165 -10.11 -8.30 -13.79
C ASP A 165 -8.99 -9.14 -14.43
N ASP A 166 -8.21 -9.81 -13.56
CA ASP A 166 -6.98 -10.56 -13.86
C ASP A 166 -5.79 -9.77 -14.46
N ILE A 167 -5.92 -8.45 -14.68
CA ILE A 167 -4.82 -7.59 -15.15
C ILE A 167 -4.03 -7.04 -13.95
N SER A 168 -2.75 -7.44 -13.83
CA SER A 168 -1.81 -6.93 -12.82
C SER A 168 -1.19 -5.59 -13.23
N LEU A 169 -1.04 -4.66 -12.28
CA LEU A 169 -0.29 -3.42 -12.51
C LEU A 169 1.19 -3.71 -12.75
N GLU A 170 1.81 -4.56 -11.93
CA GLU A 170 3.23 -4.94 -12.08
C GLU A 170 3.52 -5.51 -13.49
N GLU A 171 2.67 -6.42 -13.95
CA GLU A 171 2.75 -6.99 -15.31
C GLU A 171 2.50 -5.94 -16.40
N THR A 172 1.51 -5.05 -16.21
CA THR A 172 1.23 -3.94 -17.16
C THR A 172 2.43 -2.99 -17.30
N TYR A 173 3.11 -2.64 -16.20
CA TYR A 173 4.32 -1.81 -16.24
C TYR A 173 5.50 -2.56 -16.87
N ARG A 174 5.66 -3.86 -16.58
CA ARG A 174 6.67 -4.72 -17.22
C ARG A 174 6.49 -4.74 -18.74
N GLU A 175 5.31 -5.15 -19.22
CA GLU A 175 5.00 -5.26 -20.66
C GLU A 175 5.10 -3.90 -21.38
N GLY A 176 4.71 -2.82 -20.72
CA GLY A 176 4.74 -1.48 -21.30
C GLY A 176 6.13 -0.85 -21.38
N TYR A 177 7.00 -1.08 -20.38
CA TYR A 177 8.25 -0.33 -20.24
C TYR A 177 9.53 -1.15 -20.46
N VAL A 178 9.55 -2.46 -20.17
CA VAL A 178 10.77 -3.27 -20.37
C VAL A 178 11.23 -3.29 -21.83
N PRO A 179 10.36 -3.46 -22.85
CA PRO A 179 10.79 -3.40 -24.25
C PRO A 179 11.47 -2.07 -24.61
N ILE A 180 10.97 -0.94 -24.10
CA ILE A 180 11.59 0.39 -24.30
C ILE A 180 12.98 0.45 -23.66
N ILE A 181 13.13 -0.09 -22.46
CA ILE A 181 14.42 -0.12 -21.76
C ILE A 181 15.43 -1.05 -22.47
N GLU A 182 14.97 -2.17 -23.03
CA GLU A 182 15.81 -3.13 -23.77
C GLU A 182 16.23 -2.61 -25.15
N ASP A 183 15.30 -2.03 -25.92
CA ASP A 183 15.54 -1.56 -27.28
C ASP A 183 16.22 -0.18 -27.34
N GLU A 184 15.81 0.77 -26.47
CA GLU A 184 16.19 2.18 -26.56
C GLU A 184 16.87 2.73 -25.28
N GLY A 185 16.79 1.99 -24.17
CA GLY A 185 17.45 2.31 -22.91
C GLY A 185 16.61 3.13 -21.93
N TRP A 186 17.04 3.16 -20.67
CA TRP A 186 16.35 3.86 -19.58
C TRP A 186 16.11 5.35 -19.87
N GLY A 187 17.08 6.02 -20.51
CA GLY A 187 16.95 7.42 -20.89
C GLY A 187 15.77 7.71 -21.81
N GLU A 188 15.42 6.76 -22.69
CA GLU A 188 14.28 6.89 -23.61
C GLU A 188 12.94 6.70 -22.88
N LEU A 189 12.84 5.70 -22.00
CA LEU A 189 11.66 5.56 -21.12
C LEU A 189 11.38 6.88 -20.35
N ILE A 190 12.42 7.44 -19.73
CA ILE A 190 12.32 8.69 -18.98
C ILE A 190 11.94 9.87 -19.90
N ARG A 191 12.46 9.92 -21.14
CA ARG A 191 12.08 10.91 -22.16
C ARG A 191 10.60 10.81 -22.53
N LEU A 192 10.12 9.61 -22.84
CA LEU A 192 8.72 9.32 -23.19
C LEU A 192 7.75 9.61 -22.03
N MET A 193 8.16 9.34 -20.79
CA MET A 193 7.37 9.72 -19.60
C MET A 193 7.21 11.24 -19.50
N ARG A 194 8.27 12.03 -19.72
CA ARG A 194 8.20 13.50 -19.73
C ARG A 194 7.27 14.02 -20.84
N GLU A 195 7.43 13.54 -22.08
CA GLU A 195 6.53 13.90 -23.20
C GLU A 195 5.07 13.53 -22.90
N ARG A 196 4.85 12.38 -22.25
CA ARG A 196 3.51 11.94 -21.89
C ARG A 196 2.87 12.84 -20.84
N ILE A 197 3.64 13.34 -19.87
CA ILE A 197 3.15 14.31 -18.90
C ILE A 197 2.77 15.62 -19.59
N GLU A 198 3.60 16.14 -20.50
CA GLU A 198 3.28 17.35 -21.27
C GLU A 198 1.97 17.20 -22.06
N GLN A 199 1.74 16.04 -22.71
CA GLN A 199 0.48 15.73 -23.41
C GLN A 199 -0.75 15.64 -22.48
N MET A 200 -0.55 15.39 -21.19
CA MET A 200 -1.63 15.27 -20.20
C MET A 200 -1.89 16.61 -19.50
N GLU A 201 -0.84 17.39 -19.21
CA GLU A 201 -0.94 18.73 -18.60
C GLU A 201 -1.37 19.83 -19.60
N ALA A 202 -1.29 19.58 -20.92
CA ALA A 202 -1.70 20.52 -21.97
C ALA A 202 -3.19 20.44 -22.39
N LYS A 203 -4.02 19.72 -21.62
CA LYS A 203 -5.47 19.54 -21.87
C LYS A 203 -6.34 20.44 -21.01
#